data_AF-Q3V3F1-F1
#
_entry.id   AF-Q3V3F1-F1
#
_cell.length_a   1.000
_cell.length_b   1.000
_cell.length_c   1.000
_cell.angle_alpha   90.00
_cell.angle_beta   90.00
_cell.angle_gamma   90.00
#
_symmetry.space_group_name_H-M   'P 1'
#
loop_
_entity.id
_entity.type
_entity.pdbx_description
1 polymer ?
#
loop_
_entity_poly.entity_id
_entity_poly.type
_entity_poly.pdbx_seq_one_letter_code
_entity_poly.pdbx_strand_id
1 'polypeptide(L)'
;MKNRIPVVLLACGSFNPITNMHLRLFEVARDHLHQTGRYQVIEGIISPVNDSYGKKDLVASHHRVAMARLALQTSDWIRVDPWESEQAQWMETVKVLRHHHRELLRSSAQMDGPDPSKTPSASADA
;
A
#
# COMPACT_ATOMS: atom_id res chain seq x y z
N MET A 1 -2.55 -26.98 -0.32
CA MET A 1 -2.98 -25.61 0.03
C MET A 1 -3.24 -24.87 -1.28
N LYS A 2 -4.40 -24.22 -1.46
CA LYS A 2 -4.66 -23.46 -2.70
C LYS A 2 -3.80 -22.20 -2.69
N ASN A 3 -2.91 -22.05 -3.68
CA ASN A 3 -2.07 -20.86 -3.81
C ASN A 3 -2.96 -19.68 -4.22
N ARG A 4 -3.16 -18.71 -3.32
CA ARG A 4 -3.96 -17.50 -3.60
C ARG A 4 -3.03 -16.41 -4.11
N ILE A 5 -3.53 -15.58 -5.03
CA ILE A 5 -2.77 -14.45 -5.56
C ILE A 5 -2.74 -13.35 -4.49
N PRO A 6 -1.55 -12.90 -4.03
CA PRO A 6 -1.46 -11.78 -3.09
C PRO A 6 -1.89 -10.48 -3.78
N VAL A 7 -2.65 -9.65 -3.06
CA VAL A 7 -3.20 -8.39 -3.58
C VAL A 7 -2.97 -7.25 -2.59
N VAL A 8 -2.57 -6.09 -3.10
CA VAL A 8 -2.58 -4.82 -2.36
C VAL A 8 -3.68 -3.94 -2.91
N LEU A 9 -4.47 -3.33 -2.02
CA LEU A 9 -5.53 -2.38 -2.38
C LEU A 9 -5.01 -0.96 -2.25
N LEU A 10 -5.08 -0.16 -3.32
CA LEU A 10 -4.70 1.25 -3.31
C LEU A 10 -5.94 2.13 -3.49
N ALA A 11 -6.14 3.08 -2.57
CA ALA A 11 -7.14 4.13 -2.70
C ALA A 11 -6.47 5.51 -2.78
N CYS A 12 -6.47 6.10 -3.98
CA CYS A 12 -6.10 7.50 -4.18
C CYS A 12 -7.34 8.39 -3.97
N GLY A 13 -7.14 9.56 -3.36
CA GLY A 13 -8.25 10.50 -3.17
C GLY A 13 -7.88 11.71 -2.33
N SER A 14 -8.82 12.63 -2.16
CA SER A 14 -8.57 13.82 -1.36
C SER A 14 -8.39 13.49 0.13
N PHE A 15 -9.27 12.64 0.70
CA PHE A 15 -9.34 12.37 2.15
C PHE A 15 -9.38 13.68 2.98
N ASN A 16 -10.39 14.51 2.69
CA ASN A 16 -10.53 15.89 3.19
C ASN A 16 -11.84 16.11 3.98
N PRO A 17 -11.99 15.58 5.21
CA PRO A 17 -11.09 14.61 5.87
C PRO A 17 -11.39 13.16 5.44
N ILE A 18 -10.60 12.21 5.93
CA ILE A 18 -10.96 10.79 5.91
C ILE A 18 -12.26 10.55 6.68
N THR A 19 -13.02 9.51 6.32
CA THR A 19 -14.32 9.19 6.93
C THR A 19 -14.48 7.69 7.11
N ASN A 20 -15.45 7.27 7.93
CA ASN A 20 -15.79 5.85 8.11
C ASN A 20 -16.18 5.16 6.80
N MET A 21 -16.72 5.88 5.82
CA MET A 21 -17.05 5.32 4.51
C MET A 21 -15.78 4.92 3.74
N HIS A 22 -14.73 5.75 3.77
CA HIS A 22 -13.44 5.42 3.15
C HIS A 22 -12.83 4.17 3.78
N LEU A 23 -12.90 4.04 5.11
CA LEU A 23 -12.42 2.86 5.83
C LEU A 23 -13.24 1.62 5.48
N ARG A 24 -14.58 1.74 5.48
CA ARG A 24 -15.47 0.62 5.16
C ARG A 24 -15.27 0.09 3.74
N LEU A 25 -14.87 0.95 2.79
CA LEU A 25 -14.59 0.55 1.42
C LEU A 25 -13.48 -0.53 1.35
N PHE A 26 -12.42 -0.38 2.14
CA PHE A 26 -11.33 -1.36 2.22
C PHE A 26 -11.82 -2.70 2.76
N GLU A 27 -12.58 -2.69 3.85
CA GLU A 27 -13.10 -3.90 4.48
C GLU A 27 -14.01 -4.69 3.53
N VAL A 28 -14.93 -4.00 2.85
CA VAL A 28 -15.84 -4.63 1.87
C VAL A 28 -15.06 -5.20 0.68
N ALA A 29 -14.07 -4.46 0.17
CA ALA A 29 -13.24 -4.94 -0.95
C ALA A 29 -12.39 -6.16 -0.57
N ARG A 30 -11.82 -6.17 0.64
CA ARG A 30 -11.05 -7.30 1.18
C ARG A 30 -11.91 -8.55 1.29
N ASP A 31 -13.08 -8.44 1.93
CA ASP A 31 -14.02 -9.55 2.07
C ASP A 31 -14.43 -10.10 0.70
N HIS A 32 -14.77 -9.23 -0.25
CA HIS A 32 -15.15 -9.64 -1.59
C HIS A 32 -14.03 -10.41 -2.31
N LEU A 33 -12.79 -9.91 -2.28
CA LEU A 33 -11.66 -10.58 -2.92
C LEU A 33 -11.36 -11.94 -2.29
N HIS A 34 -11.42 -12.04 -0.95
CA HIS A 34 -11.25 -13.30 -0.25
C HIS A 34 -12.37 -14.31 -0.56
N GLN A 35 -13.62 -13.85 -0.66
CA GLN A 35 -14.80 -14.69 -1.00
C GLN A 35 -14.66 -15.36 -2.38
N THR A 36 -13.94 -14.75 -3.32
CA THR A 36 -13.68 -15.37 -4.63
C THR A 36 -12.83 -16.65 -4.53
N GLY A 37 -12.13 -16.86 -3.40
CA GLY A 37 -11.20 -17.97 -3.19
C GLY A 37 -9.90 -17.89 -3.99
N ARG A 38 -9.73 -16.86 -4.85
CA ARG A 38 -8.58 -16.68 -5.74
C ARG A 38 -7.52 -15.75 -5.17
N TYR A 39 -7.92 -14.79 -4.36
CA TYR A 39 -7.06 -13.70 -3.89
C TYR A 39 -6.86 -13.71 -2.39
N GLN A 40 -5.70 -13.20 -1.96
CA GLN A 40 -5.38 -12.89 -0.58
C GLN A 40 -4.93 -11.45 -0.50
N VAL A 41 -5.81 -10.56 -0.02
CA VAL A 41 -5.40 -9.19 0.28
C VAL A 41 -4.40 -9.20 1.44
N ILE A 42 -3.24 -8.59 1.21
CA ILE A 42 -2.12 -8.54 2.16
C ILE A 42 -1.90 -7.14 2.74
N GLU A 43 -2.37 -6.08 2.07
CA GLU A 43 -2.20 -4.69 2.51
C GLU A 43 -3.25 -3.78 1.86
N GLY A 44 -3.62 -2.71 2.56
CA GLY A 44 -4.35 -1.56 2.04
C GLY A 44 -3.52 -0.28 2.14
N ILE A 45 -3.56 0.57 1.11
CA ILE A 45 -2.83 1.84 1.03
C ILE A 45 -3.81 2.97 0.77
N ILE A 46 -3.88 3.92 1.71
CA ILE A 46 -4.50 5.23 1.51
C ILE A 46 -3.43 6.19 0.98
N SER A 47 -3.66 6.76 -0.20
CA SER A 47 -2.75 7.72 -0.85
C SER A 47 -3.44 9.09 -0.98
N PRO A 48 -3.20 10.03 -0.06
CA PRO A 48 -3.75 11.37 -0.15
C PRO A 48 -3.20 12.14 -1.35
N VAL A 49 -4.10 12.79 -2.07
CA VAL A 49 -3.73 13.60 -3.25
C VAL A 49 -2.79 14.74 -2.89
N ASN A 50 -1.94 15.13 -3.82
CA ASN A 50 -1.08 16.31 -3.72
C ASN A 50 -1.88 17.63 -3.61
N ASP A 51 -1.33 18.63 -2.93
CA ASP A 51 -1.98 19.95 -2.75
C ASP A 51 -2.11 20.73 -4.07
N SER A 52 -1.23 20.49 -5.05
CA SER A 52 -1.31 21.07 -6.40
C SER A 52 -2.47 20.52 -7.24
N TYR A 53 -3.27 19.57 -6.74
CA TYR A 53 -4.51 19.16 -7.39
C TYR A 53 -5.50 20.32 -7.55
N GLY A 54 -5.39 21.35 -6.70
CA GLY A 54 -6.04 22.65 -6.95
C GLY A 54 -7.54 22.70 -6.60
N LYS A 55 -8.04 21.80 -5.75
CA LYS A 55 -9.41 21.89 -5.23
C LYS A 55 -9.48 22.98 -4.15
N LYS A 56 -10.38 23.96 -4.31
CA LYS A 56 -10.47 25.21 -3.52
C LYS A 56 -10.46 25.01 -1.99
N ASP A 57 -11.11 23.97 -1.50
CA ASP A 57 -11.26 23.71 -0.05
C ASP A 57 -10.44 22.49 0.41
N LEU A 58 -9.42 22.10 -0.34
CA LEU A 58 -8.50 21.03 0.04
C LEU A 58 -7.57 21.52 1.15
N VAL A 59 -7.70 20.98 2.36
CA VAL A 59 -6.76 21.31 3.44
C VAL A 59 -5.37 20.75 3.11
N ALA A 60 -4.33 21.34 3.68
CA ALA A 60 -2.95 20.94 3.41
C ALA A 60 -2.72 19.44 3.61
N SER A 61 -1.96 18.85 2.70
CA SER A 61 -1.67 17.41 2.65
C SER A 61 -1.18 16.83 3.96
N HIS A 62 -0.29 17.53 4.67
CA HIS A 62 0.22 17.06 5.95
C HIS A 62 -0.89 16.86 7.00
N HIS A 63 -1.94 17.70 7.01
CA HIS A 63 -3.11 17.49 7.86
C HIS A 63 -3.91 16.26 7.44
N ARG A 64 -4.11 16.06 6.14
CA ARG A 64 -4.87 14.91 5.60
C ARG A 64 -4.15 13.59 5.85
N VAL A 65 -2.84 13.56 5.67
CA VAL A 65 -1.97 12.43 6.02
C VAL A 65 -2.04 12.14 7.52
N ALA A 66 -1.95 13.17 8.37
CA ALA A 66 -2.05 13.01 9.83
C ALA A 66 -3.41 12.46 10.26
N MET A 67 -4.51 13.00 9.72
CA MET A 67 -5.87 12.51 10.00
C MET A 67 -6.06 11.06 9.54
N ALA A 68 -5.56 10.70 8.35
CA ALA A 68 -5.58 9.32 7.87
C ALA A 68 -4.77 8.40 8.77
N ARG A 69 -3.58 8.82 9.21
CA ARG A 69 -2.76 8.05 10.15
C ARG A 69 -3.48 7.79 11.48
N LEU A 70 -4.14 8.80 12.04
CA LEU A 70 -4.94 8.67 13.26
C LEU A 70 -6.13 7.73 13.06
N ALA A 71 -6.87 7.88 11.96
CA ALA A 71 -8.02 7.04 11.64
C ALA A 71 -7.65 5.56 11.41
N LEU A 72 -6.39 5.28 11.05
CA LEU A 72 -5.87 3.94 10.82
C LEU A 72 -5.18 3.31 12.04
N GLN A 73 -5.13 3.97 13.20
CA GLN A 73 -4.47 3.44 14.41
C GLN A 73 -5.04 2.09 14.89
N THR A 74 -6.31 1.82 14.60
CA THR A 74 -6.97 0.56 14.95
C THR A 74 -7.00 -0.45 13.80
N SER A 75 -6.40 -0.13 12.65
CA SER A 75 -6.27 -1.06 11.52
C SER A 75 -4.93 -1.80 11.61
N ASP A 76 -4.96 -3.10 11.38
CA ASP A 76 -3.78 -3.98 11.35
C ASP A 76 -3.23 -4.21 9.94
N TRP A 77 -3.91 -3.70 8.89
CA TRP A 77 -3.60 -4.04 7.50
C TRP A 77 -3.67 -2.88 6.51
N ILE A 78 -4.22 -1.72 6.92
CA ILE A 78 -4.30 -0.52 6.09
C ILE A 78 -3.34 0.53 6.63
N ARG A 79 -2.50 1.10 5.76
CA ARG A 79 -1.62 2.23 6.09
C ARG A 79 -1.90 3.43 5.20
N VAL A 80 -1.44 4.59 5.66
CA VAL A 80 -1.34 5.79 4.83
C VAL A 80 0.06 5.88 4.24
N ASP A 81 0.16 6.19 2.95
CA ASP A 81 1.42 6.49 2.27
C ASP A 81 1.40 7.95 1.78
N PRO A 82 2.32 8.82 2.24
CA PRO A 82 2.34 10.21 1.84
C PRO A 82 3.02 10.45 0.48
N TRP A 83 3.59 9.43 -0.18
CA TRP A 83 4.41 9.61 -1.38
C TRP A 83 3.75 10.47 -2.45
N GLU A 84 2.48 10.24 -2.79
CA GLU A 84 1.74 11.05 -3.78
C GLU A 84 1.67 12.52 -3.36
N SER A 85 1.38 12.77 -2.08
CA SER A 85 1.26 14.12 -1.55
C SER A 85 2.59 14.86 -1.40
N GLU A 86 3.70 14.13 -1.30
CA GLU A 86 5.05 14.69 -1.18
C GLU A 86 5.70 15.01 -2.54
N GLN A 87 5.06 14.65 -3.66
CA GLN A 87 5.56 15.03 -4.98
C GLN A 87 5.50 16.56 -5.19
N ALA A 88 6.36 17.09 -6.05
CA ALA A 88 6.40 18.52 -6.35
C ALA A 88 5.15 19.05 -7.07
N GLN A 89 4.36 18.16 -7.68
CA GLN A 89 3.16 18.49 -8.43
C GLN A 89 2.15 17.35 -8.34
N TRP A 90 0.91 17.61 -8.76
CA TRP A 90 -0.12 16.58 -8.86
C TRP A 90 0.31 15.45 -9.81
N MET A 91 -0.05 14.22 -9.42
CA MET A 91 0.26 13.00 -10.15
C MET A 91 -1.03 12.32 -10.60
N GLU A 92 -1.07 11.92 -11.87
CA GLU A 92 -2.15 11.06 -12.36
C GLU A 92 -2.14 9.72 -11.61
N THR A 93 -3.31 9.20 -11.27
CA THR A 93 -3.48 7.94 -10.51
C THR A 93 -2.68 6.77 -11.11
N VAL A 94 -2.55 6.70 -12.44
CA VAL A 94 -1.76 5.65 -13.11
C VAL A 94 -0.26 5.72 -12.75
N LYS A 95 0.28 6.92 -12.50
CA LYS A 95 1.67 7.10 -12.06
C LYS A 95 1.85 6.65 -10.61
N VAL A 96 0.85 6.92 -9.76
CA VAL A 96 0.81 6.44 -8.36
C VAL A 96 0.75 4.91 -8.31
N LEU A 97 -0.12 4.29 -9.11
CA LEU A 97 -0.18 2.84 -9.28
C LEU A 97 1.16 2.25 -9.72
N ARG A 98 1.81 2.84 -10.73
CA ARG A 98 3.13 2.39 -11.20
C ARG A 98 4.23 2.52 -10.14
N HIS A 99 4.16 3.56 -9.30
CA HIS A 99 5.08 3.72 -8.18
C HIS A 99 4.91 2.58 -7.18
N HIS A 100 3.72 2.40 -6.60
CA HIS A 100 3.50 1.35 -5.60
C HIS A 100 3.71 -0.06 -6.17
N HIS A 101 3.35 -0.31 -7.42
CA HIS A 101 3.66 -1.59 -8.06
C HIS A 101 5.16 -1.89 -8.10
N ARG A 102 6.01 -0.89 -8.42
CA ARG A 102 7.47 -1.06 -8.39
C ARG A 102 8.01 -1.29 -6.99
N GLU A 103 7.48 -0.56 -6.00
CA GLU A 103 7.89 -0.77 -4.59
C GLU A 103 7.51 -2.18 -4.11
N LEU A 104 6.33 -2.69 -4.47
CA LEU A 104 5.92 -4.06 -4.12
C LEU A 104 6.84 -5.12 -4.74
N LEU A 105 7.22 -4.98 -6.02
CA LEU A 105 8.14 -5.91 -6.68
C LEU A 105 9.55 -5.87 -6.08
N ARG A 106 9.99 -4.71 -5.59
CA ARG A 106 11.29 -4.57 -4.89
C ARG A 106 11.27 -5.28 -3.54
N SER A 107 10.20 -5.09 -2.77
CA SER A 107 10.04 -5.74 -1.47
C SER A 107 9.95 -7.26 -1.60
N SER A 108 9.28 -7.78 -2.63
CA SER A 108 9.23 -9.24 -2.87
C SER A 108 10.60 -9.82 -3.22
N ALA A 109 11.41 -9.12 -4.02
CA ALA A 109 12.73 -9.59 -4.41
C ALA A 109 13.73 -9.64 -3.23
N GLN A 110 13.55 -8.81 -2.20
CA GLN A 110 14.41 -8.81 -1.01
C GLN A 110 14.10 -9.96 -0.04
N MET A 111 12.88 -10.51 -0.08
CA MET A 111 12.50 -11.67 0.75
C MET A 111 13.07 -13.00 0.25
N ASP A 112 13.47 -13.07 -1.03
CA ASP A 112 14.08 -14.26 -1.65
C ASP A 112 15.62 -14.27 -1.56
N GLY A 113 16.21 -13.49 -0.64
CA GLY A 113 17.66 -13.47 -0.39
C GLY A 113 18.22 -14.83 0.04
N PRO A 114 19.52 -15.12 -0.20
CA PRO A 114 20.10 -16.44 0.03
C PRO A 114 20.01 -16.84 1.50
N ASP A 115 19.46 -18.03 1.72
CA ASP A 115 19.36 -18.69 3.02
C ASP A 115 20.74 -18.76 3.71
N PRO A 116 20.94 -18.10 4.86
CA PRO A 116 22.23 -18.11 5.56
C PRO A 116 22.60 -19.50 6.11
N SER A 117 21.72 -20.50 6.01
CA SER A 117 21.99 -21.88 6.43
C SER A 117 22.78 -22.72 5.41
N LYS A 118 23.02 -22.21 4.20
CA LYS A 118 23.86 -22.92 3.21
C LYS A 118 25.32 -22.51 3.28
N THR A 119 26.03 -23.01 4.30
CA THR A 119 27.50 -23.06 4.28
C THR A 119 27.95 -23.94 3.09
N PRO A 120 28.89 -23.50 2.23
CA PRO A 120 29.46 -24.40 1.24
C PRO A 120 30.24 -25.49 1.96
N SER A 121 29.88 -26.75 1.73
CA SER A 121 30.65 -27.89 2.21
C SER A 121 32.06 -27.81 1.64
N ALA A 122 33.06 -27.60 2.48
CA ALA A 122 34.45 -27.73 2.09
C ALA A 122 34.69 -29.17 1.60
N SER A 123 35.10 -29.30 0.35
CA SER A 123 35.65 -30.53 -0.23
C SER A 123 36.93 -30.90 0.52
N ALA A 124 36.91 -32.03 1.22
CA ALA A 124 38.11 -32.68 1.71
C ALA A 124 38.70 -33.49 0.56
N ASP A 125 39.78 -32.99 -0.03
CA ASP A 125 40.70 -33.77 -0.88
C ASP A 125 42.05 -33.87 -0.17
N ALA A 126 42.53 -35.12 -0.10
CA ALA A 126 43.87 -35.64 0.26
C ALA A 126 44.34 -35.55 1.73
#